data_AF-A0A2M8GCI7-F1
#
_entry.id   AF-A0A2M8GCI7-F1
#
_cell.length_a   1.000
_cell.length_b   1.000
_cell.length_c   1.000
_cell.angle_alpha   90.00
_cell.angle_beta   90.00
_cell.angle_gamma   90.00
#
_symmetry.space_group_name_H-M   'P 1'
#
loop_
_entity.id
_entity.type
_entity.pdbx_description
1 polymer ?
#
loop_
_entity_poly.entity_id
_entity_poly.type
_entity_poly.pdbx_seq_one_letter_code
_entity_poly.pdbx_strand_id
1 'polypeptide(L)'
;MKKNVKGFTLIEIIIVLSVLAILMGIAVPMIYRQLASSAEQATKEEMENLKKALIGDPTKIQNGVRTDFGALGDWGGLPPTLQALVEAQTPAWSYDKEKKAGAGWKGPYISEEGGEYLLDGWGNEYVYSTADYTNGKGELVDGKIVCYGPDKAEGGGDDLTIEILKKETTAKVFGYI
;
A
#
# COMPACT_ATOMS: atom_id res chain seq x y z
N MET A 1 -40.64 43.77 29.83
CA MET A 1 -41.18 43.51 28.47
C MET A 1 -40.85 42.07 28.08
N LYS A 2 -41.84 41.17 27.99
CA LYS A 2 -41.63 39.80 27.47
C LYS A 2 -41.58 39.87 25.95
N LYS A 3 -40.46 39.46 25.35
CA LYS A 3 -40.37 39.30 23.88
C LYS A 3 -41.22 38.09 23.48
N ASN A 4 -42.24 38.29 22.65
CA ASN A 4 -42.94 37.19 21.99
C ASN A 4 -41.97 36.55 20.99
N VAL A 5 -41.53 35.33 21.28
CA VAL A 5 -40.76 34.52 20.33
C VAL A 5 -41.76 33.90 19.37
N LYS A 6 -41.68 34.26 18.08
CA LYS A 6 -42.50 33.63 17.04
C LYS A 6 -42.02 32.18 16.85
N GLY A 7 -42.95 31.22 16.87
CA GLY A 7 -42.68 29.83 16.53
C GLY A 7 -42.69 29.59 15.02
N PHE A 8 -42.13 28.46 14.58
CA PHE A 8 -42.14 28.03 13.18
C PHE A 8 -43.54 27.61 12.74
N THR A 9 -43.89 27.88 11.48
CA THR A 9 -45.13 27.39 10.87
C THR A 9 -44.97 25.96 10.36
N LEU A 10 -46.07 25.20 10.28
CA LEU A 10 -46.07 23.85 9.69
C LEU A 10 -45.57 23.86 8.23
N ILE A 11 -45.92 24.89 7.47
CA ILE A 11 -45.51 25.01 6.07
C ILE A 11 -43.99 25.26 5.94
N GLU A 12 -43.39 26.02 6.85
CA GLU A 12 -41.92 26.21 6.87
C GLU A 12 -41.19 24.89 7.13
N ILE A 13 -41.66 24.08 8.07
CA ILE A 13 -41.04 22.78 8.36
C ILE A 13 -41.19 21.84 7.15
N ILE A 14 -42.33 21.82 6.47
CA ILE A 14 -42.53 20.98 5.28
C ILE A 14 -41.61 21.41 4.13
N ILE A 15 -41.46 22.72 3.88
CA ILE A 15 -40.58 23.23 2.82
C ILE A 15 -39.11 22.94 3.16
N VAL A 16 -38.70 23.11 4.41
CA VAL A 16 -37.33 22.81 4.84
C VAL A 16 -37.03 21.33 4.67
N LEU A 17 -37.93 20.44 5.11
CA LEU A 17 -37.74 19.01 4.97
C LEU A 17 -37.75 18.54 3.51
N SER A 18 -38.56 19.15 2.64
CA SER A 18 -38.58 18.79 1.21
C SER A 18 -37.27 19.18 0.52
N VAL A 19 -36.74 20.38 0.80
CA VAL A 19 -35.42 20.80 0.27
C VAL A 19 -34.31 19.90 0.82
N LEU A 20 -34.34 19.56 2.12
CA LEU A 20 -33.35 18.64 2.71
C LEU A 20 -33.39 17.25 2.07
N ALA A 21 -34.56 16.71 1.76
CA ALA A 21 -34.68 15.42 1.08
C ALA A 21 -34.05 15.43 -0.32
N ILE A 22 -34.27 16.51 -1.09
CA ILE A 22 -33.68 16.69 -2.41
C ILE A 22 -32.16 16.79 -2.31
N LEU A 23 -31.65 17.58 -1.36
CA LEU A 23 -30.21 17.72 -1.14
C LEU A 23 -29.56 16.41 -0.73
N MET A 24 -30.18 15.65 0.19
CA MET A 24 -29.66 14.35 0.63
C MET A 24 -29.62 13.34 -0.52
N GLY A 25 -30.61 13.35 -1.41
CA GLY A 25 -30.64 12.47 -2.58
C GLY A 25 -29.41 12.61 -3.49
N ILE A 26 -28.81 13.81 -3.55
CA ILE A 26 -27.61 14.09 -4.35
C ILE A 26 -26.33 13.94 -3.51
N ALA A 27 -26.35 14.39 -2.26
CA ALA A 27 -25.16 14.45 -1.41
C ALA A 27 -24.61 13.06 -1.05
N VAL A 28 -25.47 12.10 -0.70
CA VAL A 28 -25.06 10.75 -0.27
C VAL A 28 -24.23 10.01 -1.34
N PRO A 29 -24.70 9.82 -2.58
CA PRO A 29 -23.93 9.09 -3.59
C PRO A 29 -22.62 9.82 -3.97
N MET A 30 -22.59 11.15 -3.88
CA MET A 30 -21.36 11.92 -4.11
C MET A 30 -20.31 11.65 -3.03
N ILE A 31 -20.70 11.66 -1.75
CA ILE A 31 -19.79 11.38 -0.63
C ILE A 31 -19.22 9.97 -0.73
N TYR A 32 -20.05 8.97 -1.04
CA TYR A 32 -19.58 7.59 -1.21
C TYR A 32 -18.53 7.46 -2.32
N ARG A 33 -18.74 8.11 -3.47
CA ARG A 33 -17.75 8.11 -4.56
C ARG A 33 -16.45 8.78 -4.16
N GLN A 34 -16.54 9.88 -3.42
CA GLN A 34 -15.36 10.59 -2.95
C GLN A 34 -14.55 9.72 -1.96
N LEU A 35 -15.21 9.08 -1.00
CA LEU A 35 -14.56 8.19 -0.05
C LEU A 35 -13.92 7.00 -0.76
N ALA A 36 -14.62 6.37 -1.71
CA ALA A 36 -14.08 5.26 -2.49
C ALA A 36 -12.83 5.67 -3.29
N SER A 37 -12.87 6.82 -3.96
CA SER A 37 -11.71 7.35 -4.69
C SER A 37 -10.53 7.67 -3.77
N SER A 38 -10.78 8.21 -2.58
CA SER A 38 -9.72 8.50 -1.61
C SER A 38 -9.13 7.22 -1.03
N ALA A 39 -9.95 6.21 -0.73
CA ALA A 39 -9.49 4.90 -0.30
C ALA A 39 -8.63 4.22 -1.36
N GLU A 40 -9.05 4.24 -2.63
CA GLU A 40 -8.29 3.67 -3.74
C GLU A 40 -6.94 4.38 -3.93
N GLN A 41 -6.91 5.72 -3.86
CA GLN A 41 -5.66 6.47 -3.97
C GLN A 41 -4.71 6.17 -2.81
N ALA A 42 -5.20 6.18 -1.57
CA ALA A 42 -4.39 5.86 -0.40
C ALA A 42 -3.82 4.44 -0.50
N THR A 43 -4.64 3.48 -0.93
CA THR A 43 -4.21 2.09 -1.15
C THR A 43 -3.10 1.99 -2.19
N LYS A 44 -3.21 2.70 -3.33
CA LYS A 44 -2.15 2.70 -4.35
C LYS A 44 -0.84 3.28 -3.82
N GLU A 45 -0.91 4.39 -3.10
CA GLU A 45 0.27 5.01 -2.50
C GLU A 45 0.92 4.06 -1.48
N GLU A 46 0.11 3.39 -0.67
CA GLU A 46 0.60 2.45 0.33
C GLU A 46 1.20 1.19 -0.27
N MET A 47 0.56 0.58 -1.28
CA MET A 47 1.14 -0.56 -1.99
C MET A 47 2.48 -0.21 -2.66
N GLU A 48 2.64 1.01 -3.19
CA GLU A 48 3.91 1.49 -3.73
C GLU A 48 4.96 1.72 -2.62
N ASN A 49 4.56 2.23 -1.45
CA ASN A 49 5.44 2.33 -0.28
C ASN A 49 5.91 0.95 0.17
N LEU A 50 5.01 -0.03 0.25
CA LEU A 50 5.32 -1.43 0.56
C LEU A 50 6.29 -2.02 -0.47
N LYS A 51 6.06 -1.81 -1.77
CA LYS A 51 6.99 -2.24 -2.83
C LYS A 51 8.37 -1.63 -2.64
N LYS A 52 8.45 -0.33 -2.35
CA LYS A 52 9.74 0.36 -2.08
C LYS A 52 10.41 -0.17 -0.81
N ALA A 53 9.67 -0.50 0.25
CA ALA A 53 10.23 -1.11 1.44
C ALA A 53 10.80 -2.51 1.14
N LEU A 54 10.11 -3.30 0.30
CA LEU A 54 10.54 -4.64 -0.08
C LEU A 54 11.77 -4.64 -0.97
N ILE A 55 11.75 -3.88 -2.08
CA ILE A 55 12.78 -3.98 -3.12
C ILE A 55 13.59 -2.71 -3.31
N GLY A 56 13.33 -1.64 -2.56
CA GLY A 56 13.98 -0.33 -2.66
C GLY A 56 13.39 0.58 -3.72
N ASP A 57 13.74 1.86 -3.67
CA ASP A 57 13.35 2.84 -4.70
C ASP A 57 14.34 2.80 -5.89
N PRO A 58 13.90 2.39 -7.10
CA PRO A 58 14.77 2.33 -8.28
C PRO A 58 15.21 3.71 -8.77
N THR A 59 14.55 4.78 -8.36
CA THR A 59 14.88 6.17 -8.76
C THR A 59 16.03 6.76 -7.94
N LYS A 60 16.39 6.16 -6.79
CA LYS A 60 17.50 6.61 -5.96
C LYS A 60 18.85 6.17 -6.53
N ILE A 61 19.30 6.95 -7.50
CA ILE A 61 20.57 6.76 -8.21
C ILE A 61 21.60 7.78 -7.72
N GLN A 62 22.77 7.30 -7.31
CA GLN A 62 23.93 8.13 -6.99
C GLN A 62 25.10 7.68 -7.85
N ASN A 63 25.78 8.63 -8.51
CA ASN A 63 26.87 8.35 -9.44
C ASN A 63 26.52 7.32 -10.54
N GLY A 64 25.28 7.37 -11.04
CA GLY A 64 24.80 6.44 -12.08
C GLY A 64 24.48 5.03 -11.59
N VAL A 65 24.59 4.76 -10.28
CA VAL A 65 24.31 3.46 -9.67
C VAL A 65 23.13 3.58 -8.71
N ARG A 66 22.21 2.62 -8.77
CA ARG A 66 21.12 2.51 -7.81
C ARG A 66 21.67 2.27 -6.40
N THR A 67 21.16 2.99 -5.41
CA THR A 67 21.65 2.94 -4.02
C THR A 67 20.65 2.43 -3.00
N ASP A 68 19.39 2.25 -3.40
CA ASP A 68 18.32 1.80 -2.52
C ASP A 68 17.71 0.49 -3.04
N PHE A 69 17.80 -0.56 -2.21
CA PHE A 69 17.37 -1.92 -2.53
C PHE A 69 16.40 -2.50 -1.48
N GLY A 70 15.97 -1.68 -0.51
CA GLY A 70 15.03 -2.09 0.53
C GLY A 70 15.48 -3.34 1.32
N ALA A 71 14.51 -4.06 1.87
CA ALA A 71 14.74 -5.30 2.61
C ALA A 71 15.45 -6.36 1.76
N LEU A 72 15.13 -6.45 0.47
CA LEU A 72 15.75 -7.38 -0.47
C LEU A 72 17.27 -7.19 -0.54
N GLY A 73 17.76 -5.95 -0.59
CA GLY A 73 19.19 -5.67 -0.70
C GLY A 73 19.98 -6.02 0.56
N ASP A 74 19.38 -5.83 1.72
CA ASP A 74 20.02 -6.10 3.01
C ASP A 74 19.91 -7.58 3.42
N TRP A 75 18.79 -8.24 3.09
CA TRP A 75 18.51 -9.63 3.46
C TRP A 75 18.86 -10.65 2.35
N GLY A 76 18.89 -10.22 1.09
CA GLY A 76 19.11 -11.07 -0.07
C GLY A 76 17.87 -11.82 -0.56
N GLY A 77 16.68 -11.54 0.00
CA GLY A 77 15.42 -12.17 -0.39
C GLY A 77 14.23 -11.32 0.04
N LEU A 78 13.07 -11.57 -0.57
CA LEU A 78 11.82 -11.00 -0.10
C LEU A 78 11.49 -11.59 1.29
N PRO A 79 11.07 -10.75 2.26
CA PRO A 79 10.62 -11.26 3.54
C PRO A 79 9.41 -12.19 3.36
N PRO A 80 9.18 -13.16 4.27
CA PRO A 80 8.05 -14.07 4.15
C PRO A 80 6.70 -13.38 4.44
N THR A 81 6.70 -12.26 5.16
CA THR A 81 5.52 -11.51 5.55
C THR A 81 5.79 -10.00 5.50
N LEU A 82 4.75 -9.19 5.36
CA LEU A 82 4.89 -7.73 5.42
C LEU A 82 5.32 -7.25 6.81
N GLN A 83 4.98 -8.01 7.87
CA GLN A 83 5.35 -7.68 9.24
C GLN A 83 6.86 -7.65 9.46
N ALA A 84 7.61 -8.49 8.75
CA ALA A 84 9.08 -8.51 8.81
C ALA A 84 9.72 -7.21 8.27
N LEU A 85 8.95 -6.34 7.62
CA LEU A 85 9.40 -5.00 7.24
C LEU A 85 9.54 -4.07 8.44
N VAL A 86 8.86 -4.33 9.56
CA VAL A 86 8.92 -3.49 10.76
C VAL A 86 9.50 -4.26 11.94
N GLU A 87 9.19 -5.55 12.04
CA GLU A 87 9.66 -6.42 13.11
C GLU A 87 11.14 -6.80 12.92
N ALA A 88 11.94 -6.57 13.96
CA ALA A 88 13.36 -6.91 13.98
C ALA A 88 13.60 -8.40 13.66
N GLN A 89 14.37 -8.66 12.61
CA GLN A 89 14.77 -10.02 12.20
C GLN A 89 16.21 -10.34 12.61
N THR A 90 16.53 -11.63 12.74
CA THR A 90 17.88 -12.11 13.07
C THR A 90 18.47 -12.92 11.91
N PRO A 91 19.70 -12.63 11.46
CA PRO A 91 20.68 -11.74 12.08
C PRO A 91 20.41 -10.26 11.80
N ALA A 92 20.74 -9.42 12.78
CA ALA A 92 20.82 -7.97 12.57
C ALA A 92 21.93 -7.64 11.57
N TRP A 93 21.79 -6.52 10.87
CA TRP A 93 22.74 -6.08 9.86
C TRP A 93 24.16 -6.00 10.42
N SER A 94 25.11 -6.56 9.68
CA SER A 94 26.54 -6.50 9.98
C SER A 94 27.34 -6.40 8.69
N TYR A 95 28.49 -5.71 8.75
CA TYR A 95 29.44 -5.60 7.65
C TYR A 95 30.63 -6.54 7.86
N ASP A 96 30.79 -7.49 6.94
CA ASP A 96 31.95 -8.38 6.87
C ASP A 96 33.07 -7.68 6.09
N LYS A 97 34.15 -7.34 6.80
CA LYS A 97 35.31 -6.63 6.22
C LYS A 97 36.10 -7.48 5.24
N GLU A 98 36.13 -8.80 5.42
CA GLU A 98 36.88 -9.70 4.55
C GLU A 98 36.15 -9.87 3.21
N LYS A 99 34.83 -10.06 3.28
CA LYS A 99 33.97 -10.19 2.09
C LYS A 99 33.62 -8.84 1.46
N LYS A 100 33.92 -7.74 2.16
CA LYS A 100 33.54 -6.37 1.80
C LYS A 100 32.03 -6.22 1.53
N ALA A 101 31.21 -6.98 2.26
CA ALA A 101 29.78 -7.07 2.06
C ALA A 101 29.04 -6.92 3.39
N GLY A 102 27.92 -6.20 3.38
CA GLY A 102 27.00 -6.12 4.50
C GLY A 102 25.75 -6.94 4.23
N ALA A 103 25.23 -7.61 5.25
CA ALA A 103 23.99 -8.37 5.17
C ALA A 103 23.31 -8.45 6.54
N GLY A 104 22.02 -8.76 6.54
CA GLY A 104 21.18 -8.88 7.74
C GLY A 104 20.18 -7.74 7.84
N TRP A 105 19.28 -7.83 8.81
CA TRP A 105 18.17 -6.89 8.96
C TRP A 105 18.66 -5.51 9.38
N LYS A 106 18.42 -4.49 8.54
CA LYS A 106 18.97 -3.14 8.71
C LYS A 106 17.98 -2.12 9.27
N GLY A 107 16.70 -2.47 9.41
CA GLY A 107 15.79 -1.64 10.17
C GLY A 107 14.35 -2.04 10.02
N PRO A 108 13.44 -1.29 10.66
CA PRO A 108 12.13 -1.09 10.09
C PRO A 108 12.33 -0.38 8.74
N TYR A 109 11.85 -0.99 7.66
CA TYR A 109 11.88 -0.46 6.29
C TYR A 109 10.65 0.41 6.00
N ILE A 110 9.69 0.45 6.92
CA ILE A 110 8.50 1.29 6.92
C ILE A 110 8.48 2.07 8.24
N SER A 111 8.04 3.32 8.20
CA SER A 111 7.96 4.20 9.38
C SER A 111 6.63 4.11 10.14
N GLU A 112 5.63 3.46 9.55
CA GLU A 112 4.31 3.29 10.15
C GLU A 112 4.33 2.29 11.30
N GLU A 113 3.82 2.72 12.44
CA GLU A 113 3.67 1.92 13.64
C GLU A 113 2.22 1.43 13.76
N GLY A 114 1.99 0.29 14.41
CA GLY A 114 0.62 -0.16 14.75
C GLY A 114 -0.09 -1.01 13.69
N GLY A 115 0.56 -1.35 12.58
CA GLY A 115 0.04 -2.32 11.61
C GLY A 115 -0.93 -1.76 10.57
N GLU A 116 -1.11 -0.43 10.50
CA GLU A 116 -1.95 0.22 9.50
C GLU A 116 -1.47 -0.05 8.06
N TYR A 117 -0.15 -0.15 7.85
CA TYR A 117 0.48 -0.57 6.58
C TYR A 117 0.07 -1.97 6.08
N LEU A 118 -0.58 -2.78 6.93
CA LEU A 118 -1.13 -4.08 6.52
C LEU A 118 -2.52 -3.96 5.90
N LEU A 119 -3.17 -2.80 6.04
CA LEU A 119 -4.55 -2.58 5.67
C LEU A 119 -4.67 -1.69 4.43
N ASP A 120 -5.65 -2.00 3.58
CA ASP A 120 -6.07 -1.15 2.47
C ASP A 120 -6.95 0.03 2.96
N GLY A 121 -7.31 0.93 2.05
CA GLY A 121 -8.15 2.09 2.34
C GLY A 121 -9.59 1.76 2.77
N TRP A 122 -10.00 0.49 2.72
CA TRP A 122 -11.28 -0.02 3.20
C TRP A 122 -11.14 -0.83 4.51
N GLY A 123 -9.93 -0.94 5.04
CA GLY A 123 -9.60 -1.65 6.28
C GLY A 123 -9.47 -3.17 6.13
N ASN A 124 -9.22 -3.68 4.92
CA ASN A 124 -8.94 -5.09 4.69
C ASN A 124 -7.44 -5.35 4.64
N GLU A 125 -7.00 -6.52 5.08
CA GLU A 125 -5.59 -6.89 4.99
C GLU A 125 -5.14 -7.12 3.53
N TYR A 126 -3.95 -6.65 3.18
CA TYR A 126 -3.29 -7.00 1.93
C TYR A 126 -2.95 -8.48 1.87
N VAL A 127 -3.15 -9.08 0.70
CA VAL A 127 -2.65 -10.42 0.42
C VAL A 127 -1.25 -10.33 -0.16
N TYR A 128 -0.26 -10.74 0.62
CA TYR A 128 1.13 -10.80 0.22
C TYR A 128 1.57 -12.23 -0.06
N SER A 129 2.30 -12.43 -1.16
CA SER A 129 2.88 -13.73 -1.52
C SER A 129 4.26 -13.55 -2.14
N THR A 130 5.17 -14.48 -1.82
CA THR A 130 6.52 -14.60 -2.39
C THR A 130 6.66 -15.84 -3.27
N ALA A 131 5.54 -16.39 -3.75
CA ALA A 131 5.56 -17.54 -4.64
C ALA A 131 5.96 -17.12 -6.06
N ASP A 132 6.96 -17.82 -6.62
CA ASP A 132 7.37 -17.64 -8.01
C ASP A 132 6.25 -18.08 -8.98
N TYR A 133 5.92 -17.24 -9.95
CA TYR A 133 5.04 -17.61 -11.08
C TYR A 133 5.36 -16.81 -12.35
N THR A 134 4.78 -17.23 -13.48
CA THR A 134 4.82 -16.47 -14.73
C THR A 134 3.49 -15.78 -14.94
N ASN A 135 3.49 -14.45 -15.07
CA ASN A 135 2.25 -13.70 -15.29
C ASN A 135 1.71 -13.86 -16.72
N GLY A 136 0.50 -13.32 -16.97
CA GLY A 136 -0.13 -13.36 -18.30
C GLY A 136 0.65 -12.65 -19.42
N LYS A 137 1.70 -11.88 -19.09
CA LYS A 137 2.60 -11.21 -20.04
C LYS A 137 3.88 -12.01 -20.31
N GLY A 138 4.04 -13.19 -19.71
CA GLY A 138 5.24 -14.02 -19.82
C GLY A 138 6.41 -13.54 -18.97
N GLU A 139 6.18 -12.63 -18.03
CA GLU A 139 7.20 -12.15 -17.10
C GLU A 139 7.26 -13.04 -15.87
N LEU A 140 8.47 -13.33 -15.40
CA LEU A 140 8.69 -14.03 -14.14
C LEU A 140 8.45 -13.05 -12.98
N VAL A 141 7.69 -13.51 -11.99
CA VAL A 141 7.28 -12.78 -10.79
C VAL A 141 7.82 -13.53 -9.58
N ASP A 142 8.45 -12.80 -8.64
CA ASP A 142 8.98 -13.34 -7.38
C ASP A 142 8.05 -13.05 -6.19
N GLY A 143 7.10 -12.15 -6.36
CA GLY A 143 6.08 -11.88 -5.34
C GLY A 143 5.02 -10.92 -5.82
N LYS A 144 3.95 -10.80 -5.03
CA LYS A 144 2.84 -9.87 -5.29
C LYS A 144 2.21 -9.36 -4.01
N ILE A 145 1.66 -8.17 -4.08
CA ILE A 145 0.76 -7.57 -3.08
C ILE A 145 -0.58 -7.36 -3.78
N VAL A 146 -1.66 -7.86 -3.18
CA VAL A 146 -3.02 -7.74 -3.71
C VAL A 146 -3.91 -7.06 -2.67
N CYS A 147 -4.72 -6.12 -3.15
CA CYS A 147 -5.83 -5.52 -2.44
C CYS A 147 -7.11 -5.91 -3.18
N TYR A 148 -8.07 -6.49 -2.47
CA TYR A 148 -9.39 -6.84 -3.03
C TYR A 148 -10.36 -5.65 -3.06
N GLY A 149 -10.04 -4.55 -2.38
CA GLY A 149 -10.87 -3.36 -2.39
C GLY A 149 -12.15 -3.52 -1.58
N PRO A 150 -13.21 -2.75 -1.89
CA PRO A 150 -14.42 -2.68 -1.07
C PRO A 150 -15.20 -3.99 -0.99
N ASP A 151 -15.11 -4.87 -1.99
CA ASP A 151 -15.89 -6.12 -2.04
C ASP A 151 -15.25 -7.28 -1.24
N LYS A 152 -13.96 -7.15 -0.91
CA LYS A 152 -13.13 -8.15 -0.20
C LYS A 152 -13.03 -9.50 -0.92
N ALA A 153 -13.28 -9.54 -2.22
CA ALA A 153 -13.30 -10.74 -3.01
C ALA A 153 -12.34 -10.63 -4.20
N GLU A 154 -11.75 -11.75 -4.60
CA GLU A 154 -10.96 -11.79 -5.84
C GLU A 154 -11.89 -11.63 -7.05
N GLY A 155 -11.56 -10.71 -7.94
CA GLY A 155 -12.36 -10.39 -9.12
C GLY A 155 -12.92 -8.97 -9.06
N GLY A 156 -14.17 -8.77 -9.49
CA GLY A 156 -14.89 -7.50 -9.30
C GLY A 156 -14.47 -6.29 -10.15
N GLY A 157 -13.20 -6.19 -10.54
CA GLY A 157 -12.62 -5.05 -11.27
C GLY A 157 -12.13 -3.91 -10.36
N ASP A 158 -12.30 -4.06 -9.05
CA ASP A 158 -11.81 -3.18 -7.98
C ASP A 158 -10.49 -3.65 -7.37
N ASP A 159 -10.05 -4.87 -7.68
CA ASP A 159 -8.76 -5.42 -7.30
C ASP A 159 -7.58 -4.56 -7.77
N LEU A 160 -6.66 -4.29 -6.86
CA LEU A 160 -5.36 -3.70 -7.15
C LEU A 160 -4.26 -4.73 -6.89
N THR A 161 -3.38 -4.93 -7.88
CA THR A 161 -2.25 -5.85 -7.77
C THR A 161 -0.96 -5.15 -8.14
N ILE A 162 0.02 -5.26 -7.25
CA ILE A 162 1.41 -4.93 -7.55
C ILE A 162 2.21 -6.23 -7.62
N GLU A 163 2.83 -6.46 -8.78
CA GLU A 163 3.77 -7.56 -9.00
C GLU A 163 5.21 -7.08 -8.75
N ILE A 164 6.00 -7.94 -8.14
CA ILE A 164 7.44 -7.80 -7.94
C ILE A 164 8.11 -8.75 -8.93
N LEU A 165 8.62 -8.19 -10.02
CA LEU A 165 9.14 -8.98 -11.13
C LEU A 165 10.54 -9.49 -10.81
N LYS A 166 10.86 -10.70 -11.28
CA LYS A 166 12.19 -11.32 -11.08
C LYS A 166 13.34 -10.47 -11.63
N LYS A 167 13.05 -9.64 -12.65
CA LYS A 167 14.01 -8.68 -13.22
C LYS A 167 14.29 -7.47 -12.30
N GLU A 168 13.41 -7.19 -11.35
CA GLU A 168 13.56 -6.12 -10.35
C GLU A 168 14.33 -6.61 -9.11
N THR A 169 14.26 -7.91 -8.83
CA THR A 169 14.84 -8.54 -7.64
C THR A 169 16.21 -9.18 -7.91
N THR A 170 16.48 -9.57 -9.16
CA THR A 170 17.65 -10.38 -9.50
C THR A 170 18.51 -9.69 -10.56
N ALA A 171 19.83 -9.79 -10.41
CA ALA A 171 20.80 -9.34 -11.41
C ALA A 171 21.54 -10.53 -12.04
N LYS A 172 21.87 -10.43 -13.33
CA LYS A 172 22.78 -11.38 -13.98
C LYS A 172 24.22 -10.94 -13.71
N VAL A 173 24.96 -11.74 -12.93
CA VAL A 173 26.38 -11.53 -12.69
C VAL A 173 27.18 -12.43 -13.63
N PHE A 174 28.05 -11.83 -14.44
CA PHE A 174 28.99 -12.55 -15.28
C PHE A 174 30.38 -12.49 -14.63
N GLY A 175 31.01 -13.64 -14.44
CA GLY A 175 32.41 -13.75 -14.03
C GLY A 175 33.26 -14.28 -15.17
N TYR A 176 34.50 -13.80 -15.29
CA TYR A 176 35.54 -14.52 -16.02
C TYR A 176 36.02 -15.66 -15.10
N ILE A 177 35.79 -16.90 -15.54
CA ILE A 177 36.35 -18.10 -14.91
C ILE A 177 37.83 -18.18 -15.27
#